data_AF-A0A942HEQ3-F1
#
_entry.id   AF-A0A942HEQ3-F1
#
_cell.length_a   1.000
_cell.length_b   1.000
_cell.length_c   1.000
_cell.angle_alpha   90.00
_cell.angle_beta   90.00
_cell.angle_gamma   90.00
#
_symmetry.space_group_name_H-M   'P 1'
#
loop_
_entity.id
_entity.type
_entity.pdbx_description
1 polymer ?
#
loop_
_entity_poly.entity_id
_entity_poly.type
_entity_poly.pdbx_seq_one_letter_code
_entity_poly.pdbx_strand_id
1 'polypeptide(L)'
;MNDASDAQEDFRFALTDKDQKAAVESLTKLQDFMAKTEDYWLARKSSDGVRLARHAREQASQALTAAKQNDMKAAQTAFDAMGATCNACHDLHLEKK
;
A
#
# COMPACT_ATOMS: atom_id res chain seq x y z
N MET A 1 -7.24 5.31 8.77
CA MET A 1 -7.39 3.96 8.17
C MET A 1 -6.62 2.95 9.01
N ASN A 2 -7.27 2.32 10.00
CA ASN A 2 -6.53 1.43 10.92
C ASN A 2 -6.07 0.15 10.22
N ASP A 3 -6.94 -0.49 9.46
CA ASP A 3 -6.65 -1.76 8.78
C ASP A 3 -5.48 -1.69 7.77
N ALA A 4 -5.30 -0.55 7.11
CA ALA A 4 -4.16 -0.36 6.19
C ALA A 4 -2.84 -0.13 6.95
N SER A 5 -2.90 0.49 8.13
CA SER A 5 -1.73 0.67 8.99
C SER A 5 -1.29 -0.67 9.58
N ASP A 6 -2.25 -1.49 10.00
CA ASP A 6 -2.00 -2.86 10.48
C ASP A 6 -1.33 -3.71 9.40
N ALA A 7 -1.84 -3.67 8.15
CA ALA A 7 -1.21 -4.40 7.05
C ALA A 7 0.19 -3.88 6.68
N GLN A 8 0.47 -2.58 6.88
CA GLN A 8 1.83 -2.05 6.74
C GLN A 8 2.76 -2.59 7.83
N GLU A 9 2.28 -2.70 9.07
CA GLU A 9 3.04 -3.26 10.18
C GLU A 9 3.29 -4.76 10.00
N ASP A 10 2.25 -5.52 9.64
CA ASP A 10 2.35 -6.95 9.30
C ASP A 10 3.41 -7.21 8.23
N PHE A 11 3.48 -6.36 7.19
CA PHE A 11 4.51 -6.48 6.16
C PHE A 11 5.93 -6.24 6.72
N ARG A 12 6.12 -5.25 7.61
CA ARG A 12 7.42 -4.99 8.25
C ARG A 12 7.86 -6.15 9.15
N PHE A 13 6.92 -6.77 9.87
CA PHE A 13 7.22 -7.99 10.64
C PHE A 13 7.59 -9.15 9.72
N ALA A 14 6.83 -9.38 8.64
CA ALA A 14 7.14 -10.41 7.66
C ALA A 14 8.54 -10.27 7.06
N LEU A 15 9.00 -9.04 6.80
CA LEU A 15 10.36 -8.80 6.34
C LEU A 15 11.42 -9.11 7.41
N THR A 16 11.15 -8.76 8.67
CA THR A 16 12.03 -9.05 9.81
C THR A 16 12.17 -10.57 10.04
N ASP A 17 11.04 -11.27 9.97
CA ASP A 17 10.94 -12.72 10.16
C ASP A 17 11.35 -13.51 8.91
N LYS A 18 11.58 -12.82 7.79
CA LYS A 18 11.85 -13.40 6.46
C LYS A 18 10.73 -14.35 6.01
N ASP A 19 9.49 -14.04 6.38
CA ASP A 19 8.31 -14.79 6.02
C ASP A 19 7.72 -14.25 4.70
N GLN A 20 8.09 -14.90 3.60
CA GLN A 20 7.57 -14.58 2.26
C GLN A 20 6.04 -14.66 2.21
N LYS A 21 5.44 -15.66 2.88
CA LYS A 21 3.99 -15.89 2.78
C LYS A 21 3.24 -14.76 3.47
N ALA A 22 3.66 -14.41 4.69
CA ALA A 22 3.11 -13.27 5.42
C ALA A 22 3.32 -11.97 4.62
N ALA A 23 4.48 -11.78 3.97
CA ALA A 23 4.75 -10.61 3.15
C ALA A 23 3.76 -10.51 1.96
N VAL A 24 3.51 -11.61 1.26
CA VAL A 24 2.54 -11.68 0.15
C VAL A 24 1.11 -11.42 0.63
N GLU A 25 0.70 -11.97 1.78
CA GLU A 25 -0.63 -11.75 2.36
C GLU A 25 -0.84 -10.28 2.72
N SER A 26 0.11 -9.67 3.42
CA SER A 26 0.05 -8.26 3.84
C SER A 26 0.02 -7.30 2.65
N LEU A 27 0.86 -7.54 1.63
CA LEU A 27 0.87 -6.72 0.41
C LEU A 27 -0.40 -6.88 -0.43
N THR A 28 -1.03 -8.07 -0.42
CA THR A 28 -2.33 -8.28 -1.05
C THR A 28 -3.41 -7.44 -0.37
N LYS A 29 -3.47 -7.45 0.98
CA LYS A 29 -4.40 -6.60 1.74
C LYS A 29 -4.19 -5.12 1.42
N LEU A 30 -2.94 -4.66 1.36
CA LEU A 30 -2.61 -3.26 1.04
C LEU A 30 -3.10 -2.87 -0.37
N GLN A 31 -2.89 -3.74 -1.37
CA GLN A 31 -3.41 -3.50 -2.71
C GLN A 31 -4.94 -3.38 -2.73
N ASP A 32 -5.65 -4.24 -2.02
CA ASP A 32 -7.11 -4.21 -1.91
C ASP A 32 -7.62 -2.95 -1.22
N PHE A 33 -6.94 -2.51 -0.15
CA PHE A 33 -7.28 -1.25 0.53
C PHE A 33 -7.08 -0.04 -0.38
N MET A 34 -6.02 -0.02 -1.18
CA MET A 34 -5.81 1.07 -2.14
C MET A 34 -6.85 1.05 -3.27
N ALA A 35 -7.32 -0.12 -3.70
CA ALA A 35 -8.46 -0.21 -4.62
C ALA A 35 -9.74 0.38 -4.03
N LYS A 36 -10.09 0.01 -2.79
CA LYS A 36 -11.25 0.58 -2.07
C LYS A 36 -11.12 2.09 -1.86
N THR A 37 -9.89 2.57 -1.64
CA THR A 37 -9.60 4.01 -1.49
C THR A 37 -9.77 4.73 -2.82
N GLU A 38 -9.34 4.13 -3.93
CA GLU A 38 -9.56 4.65 -5.27
C GLU A 38 -11.06 4.79 -5.57
N ASP A 39 -11.87 3.76 -5.29
CA ASP A 39 -13.33 3.79 -5.46
C ASP A 39 -14.00 4.87 -4.60
N TYR A 40 -13.53 5.06 -3.36
CA TYR A 40 -14.02 6.09 -2.45
C TYR A 40 -13.86 7.51 -3.04
N TRP A 41 -12.70 7.78 -3.64
CA TRP A 41 -12.39 9.08 -4.26
C TRP A 41 -13.06 9.25 -5.61
N LEU A 42 -13.23 8.16 -6.38
CA LEU A 42 -14.02 8.16 -7.62
C LEU A 42 -15.46 8.61 -7.36
N ALA A 43 -16.11 8.05 -6.32
CA ALA A 43 -17.47 8.43 -5.93
C ALA A 43 -17.58 9.92 -5.54
N ARG A 44 -16.48 10.53 -5.08
CA ARG A 44 -16.40 11.94 -4.69
C ARG A 44 -15.93 12.87 -5.80
N LYS A 45 -15.56 12.31 -6.96
CA LYS A 45 -15.01 13.06 -8.09
C LYS A 45 -13.76 13.87 -7.72
N SER A 46 -12.99 13.41 -6.73
CA SER A 46 -11.73 14.01 -6.30
C SER A 46 -10.59 13.40 -7.14
N SER A 47 -10.21 14.10 -8.20
CA SER A 47 -9.21 13.61 -9.16
C SER A 47 -7.83 13.37 -8.54
N ASP A 48 -7.47 14.17 -7.54
CA ASP A 48 -6.26 14.07 -6.74
C ASP A 48 -6.27 12.82 -5.85
N GLY A 49 -7.36 12.57 -5.13
CA GLY A 49 -7.52 11.36 -4.33
C GLY A 49 -7.50 10.10 -5.18
N VAL A 50 -8.16 10.11 -6.34
CA VAL A 50 -8.13 8.98 -7.31
C VAL A 50 -6.71 8.73 -7.81
N ARG A 51 -6.00 9.79 -8.21
CA ARG A 51 -4.63 9.68 -8.72
C ARG A 51 -3.67 9.12 -7.67
N LEU A 52 -3.74 9.62 -6.44
CA LEU A 52 -2.87 9.17 -5.35
C LEU A 52 -3.19 7.73 -4.92
N ALA A 53 -4.47 7.39 -4.79
CA ALA A 53 -4.89 6.03 -4.45
C ALA A 53 -4.48 5.00 -5.52
N ARG A 54 -4.65 5.36 -6.80
CA ARG A 54 -4.19 4.53 -7.92
C ARG A 54 -2.68 4.34 -7.90
N HIS A 55 -1.92 5.41 -7.69
CA HIS A 55 -0.46 5.32 -7.64
C HIS A 55 0.00 4.44 -6.47
N ALA A 56 -0.60 4.58 -5.28
CA ALA A 56 -0.32 3.70 -4.15
C ALA A 56 -0.68 2.22 -4.45
N ARG A 57 -1.80 1.98 -5.14
CA ARG A 57 -2.20 0.62 -5.58
C ARG A 57 -1.19 -0.01 -6.54
N GLU A 58 -0.66 0.78 -7.47
CA GLU A 58 0.38 0.33 -8.41
C GLU A 58 1.67 -0.03 -7.66
N GLN A 59 2.09 0.79 -6.69
CA GLN A 59 3.26 0.51 -5.85
C GLN A 59 3.06 -0.74 -4.97
N ALA A 60 1.88 -0.91 -4.38
CA ALA A 60 1.51 -2.15 -3.67
C ALA A 60 1.60 -3.38 -4.59
N SER A 61 1.13 -3.25 -5.85
CA SER A 61 1.22 -4.33 -6.84
C SER A 61 2.66 -4.68 -7.24
N GLN A 62 3.54 -3.69 -7.33
CA GLN A 62 4.97 -3.89 -7.60
C GLN A 62 5.64 -4.61 -6.43
N ALA A 63 5.38 -4.17 -5.20
CA ALA A 63 5.86 -4.83 -4.00
C ALA A 63 5.35 -6.29 -3.92
N LEU A 64 4.07 -6.52 -4.20
CA LEU A 64 3.46 -7.85 -4.21
C LEU A 64 4.11 -8.77 -5.25
N THR A 65 4.39 -8.25 -6.45
CA THR A 65 5.08 -9.01 -7.51
C THR A 65 6.47 -9.44 -7.07
N ALA A 66 7.25 -8.52 -6.48
CA ALA A 66 8.56 -8.81 -5.96
C ALA A 66 8.52 -9.84 -4.81
N ALA A 67 7.58 -9.70 -3.86
CA ALA A 67 7.41 -10.63 -2.76
C ALA A 67 7.04 -12.05 -3.26
N LYS A 68 6.18 -12.16 -4.27
CA LYS A 68 5.85 -13.45 -4.92
C LYS A 68 7.06 -14.12 -5.59
N GLN A 69 8.03 -13.33 -6.04
CA GLN A 69 9.30 -13.81 -6.60
C GLN A 69 10.38 -14.06 -5.53
N ASN A 70 10.01 -13.93 -4.24
CA ASN A 70 10.91 -14.00 -3.09
C ASN A 70 12.01 -12.91 -3.08
N ASP A 71 11.83 -11.84 -3.86
CA ASP A 71 12.71 -10.67 -3.83
C ASP A 71 12.24 -9.69 -2.76
N MET A 72 12.54 -10.01 -1.50
CA MET A 72 12.13 -9.21 -0.34
C MET A 72 12.75 -7.81 -0.34
N LYS A 73 13.92 -7.64 -0.98
CA LYS A 73 14.58 -6.32 -1.06
C LYS A 73 13.86 -5.41 -2.05
N ALA A 74 13.49 -5.93 -3.22
CA ALA A 74 12.68 -5.18 -4.18
C ALA A 74 11.27 -4.92 -3.61
N ALA A 75 10.69 -5.87 -2.87
CA ALA A 75 9.41 -5.68 -2.21
C ALA A 75 9.45 -4.52 -1.19
N GLN A 76 10.47 -4.48 -0.32
CA GLN A 76 10.69 -3.38 0.63
C GLN A 76 10.89 -2.04 -0.10
N THR A 77 11.68 -2.01 -1.17
CA THR A 77 11.92 -0.78 -1.93
C THR A 77 10.63 -0.19 -2.52
N ALA A 78 9.78 -1.04 -3.11
CA ALA A 78 8.50 -0.62 -3.64
C ALA A 78 7.51 -0.20 -2.54
N PHE A 79 7.53 -0.90 -1.40
CA PHE A 79 6.73 -0.54 -0.22
C PHE A 79 7.14 0.82 0.37
N ASP A 80 8.43 1.12 0.47
CA ASP A 80 8.91 2.43 0.95
C ASP A 80 8.49 3.57 0.03
N ALA A 81 8.54 3.35 -1.29
CA ALA A 81 8.04 4.30 -2.27
C ALA A 81 6.52 4.54 -2.10
N MET A 82 5.75 3.51 -1.72
CA MET A 82 4.33 3.65 -1.39
C MET A 82 4.11 4.50 -0.14
N GLY A 83 4.97 4.40 0.88
CA GLY A 83 4.91 5.22 2.09
C GLY A 83 4.93 6.72 1.81
N ALA A 84 5.71 7.16 0.82
CA ALA A 84 5.71 8.56 0.37
C ALA A 84 4.36 8.99 -0.22
N THR A 85 3.71 8.11 -1.01
CA THR A 85 2.37 8.37 -1.57
C THR A 85 1.30 8.42 -0.47
N CYS A 86 1.40 7.53 0.54
CA CYS A 86 0.51 7.57 1.70
C CYS A 86 0.59 8.91 2.43
N ASN A 87 1.81 9.40 2.69
CA ASN A 87 2.00 10.70 3.35
C ASN A 87 1.45 11.85 2.51
N ALA A 88 1.76 11.90 1.21
CA ALA A 88 1.24 12.93 0.32
C ALA A 88 -0.29 12.97 0.28
N CYS A 89 -0.95 11.80 0.31
CA CYS A 89 -2.40 11.71 0.37
C CYS A 89 -2.95 12.22 1.71
N HIS A 90 -2.36 11.82 2.84
CA HIS A 90 -2.81 12.25 4.16
C HIS A 90 -2.55 13.74 4.44
N ASP A 91 -1.52 14.33 3.85
CA ASP A 91 -1.24 15.77 3.96
C ASP A 91 -2.24 16.61 3.14
N LEU A 92 -2.71 16.07 2.01
CA LEU A 92 -3.71 16.72 1.14
C LEU A 92 -5.14 16.54 1.66
N HIS A 93 -5.43 15.37 2.24
CA HIS A 93 -6.76 14.98 2.70
C HIS A 93 -6.75 14.70 4.21
N LEU A 94 -6.59 15.76 5.00
CA LEU A 94 -6.55 15.70 6.47
C LEU A 94 -7.80 15.04 7.09
N GLU A 95 -8.93 15.06 6.38
CA GLU A 95 -10.16 14.35 6.73
C GLU A 95 -10.03 12.81 6.77
N LYS A 96 -8.89 12.26 6.33
CA LYS A 96 -8.66 10.82 6.14
C LYS A 96 -7.42 10.26 6.81
N LYS A 97 -6.72 11.07 7.61
CA LYS A 97 -5.58 10.61 8.41
C LYS A 97 -5.97 9.46 9.33
#